data_AF-A0A375FRP4-F1
#
_entry.id   AF-A0A375FRP4-F1
#
_cell.length_a   1.000
_cell.length_b   1.000
_cell.length_c   1.000
_cell.angle_alpha   90.00
_cell.angle_beta   90.00
_cell.angle_gamma   90.00
#
_symmetry.space_group_name_H-M   'P 1'
#
loop_
_entity.id
_entity.type
_entity.pdbx_description
1 polymer ?
#
loop_
_entity_poly.entity_id
_entity_poly.type
_entity_poly.pdbx_seq_one_letter_code
_entity_poly.pdbx_strand_id
1 'polypeptide(L)'
;MPDIDTPYGKVDAEALQALQEAFDTFAILRVLDQLDAIRARCCDPAGLQDDLLRLHGMAHTVINGAALSCSTTGPTLVDQADAIVEELDDWILLFRQAVQVLRQLESLRPGDER
;
A
#
# COMPACT_ATOMS: atom_id res chain seq x y z
N MET A 1 14.91 -29.63 -11.59
CA MET A 1 14.88 -29.61 -13.07
C MET A 1 15.82 -28.51 -13.56
N PRO A 2 16.34 -28.51 -14.80
CA PRO A 2 17.08 -27.35 -15.31
C PRO A 2 16.14 -26.15 -15.45
N ASP A 3 16.68 -24.93 -15.34
CA ASP A 3 15.94 -23.69 -15.54
C ASP A 3 15.27 -23.62 -16.93
N ILE A 4 14.19 -22.84 -17.03
CA ILE A 4 13.46 -22.61 -18.28
C ILE A 4 13.76 -21.20 -18.78
N ASP A 5 14.20 -21.08 -20.03
CA ASP A 5 14.30 -19.80 -20.72
C ASP A 5 12.90 -19.27 -21.11
N THR A 6 12.57 -18.07 -20.65
CA THR A 6 11.36 -17.35 -21.03
C THR A 6 11.70 -16.02 -21.70
N PRO A 7 10.75 -15.37 -22.39
CA PRO A 7 10.95 -14.00 -22.89
C PRO A 7 11.29 -12.96 -21.81
N TYR A 8 11.07 -13.28 -20.53
CA TYR A 8 11.31 -12.40 -19.39
C TYR A 8 12.52 -12.83 -18.54
N GLY A 9 13.33 -13.76 -19.05
CA GLY A 9 14.51 -14.31 -18.38
C GLY A 9 14.38 -15.78 -17.99
N LYS A 10 15.47 -16.36 -17.47
CA LYS A 10 15.49 -17.72 -16.92
C LYS A 10 14.66 -17.79 -15.64
N VAL A 11 13.93 -18.88 -15.46
CA VAL A 11 13.17 -19.17 -14.23
C VAL A 11 13.37 -20.62 -13.76
N ASP A 12 13.29 -20.85 -12.45
CA ASP A 12 13.32 -22.20 -11.89
C ASP A 12 12.09 -23.01 -12.36
N ALA A 13 12.35 -24.19 -12.92
CA ALA A 13 11.31 -25.00 -13.56
C ALA A 13 10.34 -25.65 -12.57
N GLU A 14 10.80 -26.02 -11.38
CA GLU A 14 9.96 -26.65 -10.35
C GLU A 14 9.05 -25.61 -9.70
N ALA A 15 9.59 -24.43 -9.38
CA ALA A 15 8.83 -23.28 -8.89
C ALA A 15 7.81 -22.81 -9.93
N LEU A 16 8.18 -22.78 -11.22
CA LEU A 16 7.24 -22.43 -12.29
C LEU A 16 6.06 -23.39 -12.34
N GLN A 17 6.31 -24.70 -12.28
CA GLN A 17 5.23 -25.68 -12.26
C GLN A 17 4.32 -25.51 -11.04
N ALA A 18 4.89 -25.30 -9.86
CA ALA A 18 4.12 -25.08 -8.63
C ALA A 18 3.22 -23.82 -8.74
N LEU A 19 3.74 -22.72 -9.27
CA LEU A 19 2.95 -21.49 -9.46
C LEU A 19 1.89 -21.63 -10.56
N GLN A 20 2.14 -22.41 -11.61
CA GLN A 20 1.12 -22.69 -12.64
C GLN A 20 -0.11 -23.40 -12.08
N GLU A 21 0.07 -24.21 -11.04
CA GLU A 21 -1.02 -24.94 -10.38
C GLU A 21 -1.72 -24.10 -9.29
N ALA A 22 -1.00 -23.18 -8.65
CA ALA A 22 -1.45 -22.54 -7.42
C ALA A 22 -1.62 -21.01 -7.46
N PHE A 23 -0.96 -20.31 -8.38
CA PHE A 23 -0.93 -18.84 -8.39
C PHE A 23 -2.01 -18.24 -9.30
N ASP A 24 -2.93 -17.49 -8.70
CA ASP A 24 -3.92 -16.69 -9.42
C ASP A 24 -3.30 -15.36 -9.88
N THR A 25 -3.03 -15.22 -11.18
CA THR A 25 -2.46 -13.99 -11.74
C THR A 25 -3.41 -12.78 -11.62
N PHE A 26 -4.72 -12.98 -11.44
CA PHE A 26 -5.65 -11.89 -11.12
C PHE A 26 -5.38 -11.28 -9.74
N ALA A 27 -4.63 -11.95 -8.86
CA ALA A 27 -4.19 -11.35 -7.60
C ALA A 27 -3.34 -10.08 -7.83
N ILE A 28 -2.56 -10.02 -8.92
CA ILE A 28 -1.79 -8.80 -9.28
C ILE A 28 -2.75 -7.65 -9.66
N LEU A 29 -3.83 -7.96 -10.39
CA LEU A 29 -4.82 -6.95 -10.76
C LEU A 29 -5.59 -6.44 -9.53
N ARG A 30 -5.95 -7.32 -8.59
CA ARG A 30 -6.56 -6.91 -7.32
C ARG A 30 -5.66 -5.97 -6.51
N VAL A 31 -4.35 -6.20 -6.51
CA VAL A 31 -3.37 -5.30 -5.89
C VAL A 31 -3.39 -3.93 -6.59
N LEU A 32 -3.47 -3.88 -7.92
CA LEU A 32 -3.59 -2.62 -8.65
C LEU A 32 -4.89 -1.88 -8.31
N ASP A 33 -6.02 -2.57 -8.23
CA ASP A 33 -7.31 -1.96 -7.83
C ASP A 33 -7.22 -1.32 -6.44
N GLN A 34 -6.56 -1.98 -5.49
CA GLN A 34 -6.32 -1.45 -4.15
C GLN A 34 -5.41 -0.20 -4.18
N LEU A 35 -4.36 -0.21 -5.00
CA LEU A 35 -3.49 0.95 -5.19
C LEU A 35 -4.23 2.13 -5.82
N ASP A 36 -5.13 1.88 -6.75
CA ASP A 36 -5.94 2.93 -7.36
C ASP A 36 -6.92 3.57 -6.36
N ALA A 37 -7.47 2.80 -5.42
CA ALA A 37 -8.28 3.36 -4.34
C ALA A 37 -7.47 4.28 -3.43
N ILE A 38 -6.26 3.86 -3.03
CA ILE A 38 -5.33 4.70 -2.24
C ILE A 38 -4.95 5.96 -3.03
N ARG A 39 -4.63 5.82 -4.32
CA ARG A 39 -4.30 6.94 -5.20
C ARG A 39 -5.46 7.94 -5.30
N ALA A 40 -6.68 7.45 -5.48
CA ALA A 40 -7.87 8.30 -5.53
C ALA A 40 -8.01 9.12 -4.24
N ARG A 41 -7.83 8.49 -3.08
CA ARG A 41 -7.91 9.15 -1.76
C ARG A 41 -6.79 10.16 -1.51
N CYS A 42 -5.59 9.92 -2.03
CA CYS A 42 -4.49 10.88 -1.97
C CYS A 42 -4.67 12.08 -2.91
N CYS A 43 -5.37 11.91 -4.04
CA CYS A 43 -5.58 12.96 -5.04
C CYS A 43 -6.91 13.70 -4.88
N ASP A 44 -7.82 13.23 -4.02
CA ASP A 44 -9.09 13.89 -3.75
C ASP A 44 -8.84 15.25 -3.06
N PRO A 45 -9.49 16.35 -3.50
CA PRO A 45 -9.42 17.65 -2.82
C PRO A 45 -9.88 17.62 -1.35
N ALA A 46 -10.77 16.70 -0.98
CA ALA A 46 -11.16 16.38 0.40
C ALA A 46 -10.51 15.05 0.84
N GLY A 47 -9.30 14.81 0.35
CA GLY A 47 -8.50 13.60 0.52
C GLY A 47 -7.63 13.60 1.77
N LEU A 48 -6.79 12.57 1.90
CA LEU A 48 -5.86 12.43 3.03
C LEU A 48 -4.95 13.66 3.18
N GLN A 49 -4.59 14.31 2.08
CA GLN A 49 -3.76 15.51 2.10
C GLN A 49 -4.45 16.67 2.83
N ASP A 50 -5.75 16.89 2.60
CA ASP A 50 -6.52 17.93 3.28
C ASP A 50 -6.68 17.60 4.76
N ASP A 51 -6.98 16.32 5.07
CA ASP A 51 -7.09 15.83 6.44
C ASP A 51 -5.79 16.02 7.25
N LEU A 52 -4.64 15.70 6.66
CA LEU A 52 -3.33 15.91 7.28
C LEU A 52 -3.00 17.40 7.45
N LEU A 53 -3.37 18.23 6.47
CA LEU A 53 -3.15 19.68 6.54
C LEU A 53 -4.03 20.31 7.64
N ARG A 54 -5.27 19.84 7.77
CA ARG A 54 -6.18 20.24 8.84
C ARG A 54 -5.64 19.81 10.20
N LEU A 55 -5.22 18.55 10.34
CA LEU A 55 -4.59 18.05 11.58
C LEU A 55 -3.35 18.89 11.95
N HIS A 56 -2.51 19.22 10.97
CA HIS A 56 -1.37 20.11 11.17
C HIS A 56 -1.79 21.48 11.72
N GLY A 57 -2.80 22.13 11.13
CA GLY A 57 -3.29 23.42 11.63
C GLY A 57 -3.81 23.36 13.07
N MET A 58 -4.52 22.29 13.42
CA MET A 58 -5.00 22.05 14.78
C MET A 58 -3.82 21.86 15.74
N ALA A 59 -2.86 21.02 15.40
CA ALA A 59 -1.67 20.76 16.21
C ALA A 59 -0.80 22.02 16.35
N HIS A 60 -0.64 22.80 15.28
CA HIS A 60 0.12 24.04 15.29
C HIS A 60 -0.50 25.08 16.25
N THR A 61 -1.82 25.17 16.29
CA THR A 61 -2.55 26.02 17.25
C THR A 61 -2.34 25.52 18.68
N VAL A 62 -2.59 24.23 18.95
CA VAL A 62 -2.61 23.66 20.32
C VAL A 62 -1.20 23.52 20.91
N ILE A 63 -0.25 23.02 20.13
CA ILE A 63 1.09 22.68 20.60
C ILE A 63 2.02 23.89 20.54
N ASN A 64 1.94 24.68 19.46
CA ASN A 64 2.88 25.78 19.24
C ASN A 64 2.30 27.15 19.62
N GLY A 65 1.03 27.23 20.05
CA GLY A 65 0.38 28.48 20.43
C GLY A 65 0.14 29.43 19.26
N ALA A 66 0.09 28.92 18.04
CA ALA A 66 -0.19 29.72 16.86
C ALA A 66 -1.65 30.22 16.84
N ALA A 67 -1.93 31.23 16.03
CA ALA A 67 -3.30 31.65 15.78
C ALA A 67 -4.09 30.55 15.07
N LEU A 68 -5.41 30.52 15.29
CA LEU A 68 -6.32 29.58 14.63
C LEU A 68 -6.20 29.69 13.11
N SER A 69 -5.81 28.59 12.48
CA SER A 69 -5.62 28.49 11.02
C SER A 69 -6.68 27.67 10.31
N CYS A 70 -7.51 26.93 11.05
CA CYS A 70 -8.58 26.09 10.53
C CYS A 70 -9.87 26.24 11.36
N SER A 71 -11.01 25.85 10.77
CA SER A 71 -12.31 25.87 11.45
C SER A 71 -12.29 25.04 12.74
N THR A 72 -12.87 25.58 13.81
CA THR A 72 -13.11 24.86 15.08
C THR A 72 -14.37 24.00 15.05
N THR A 73 -15.17 24.09 13.97
CA THR A 73 -16.29 23.21 13.71
C THR A 73 -15.79 21.96 12.98
N GLY A 74 -16.01 20.78 13.55
CA GLY A 74 -15.58 19.50 13.00
C GLY A 74 -15.08 18.53 14.09
N PRO A 75 -14.41 17.42 13.72
CA PRO A 75 -13.84 16.48 14.69
C PRO A 75 -12.74 17.15 15.50
N THR A 76 -12.51 16.63 16.72
CA THR A 76 -11.45 17.12 17.60
C THR A 76 -10.07 16.73 17.08
N LEU A 77 -9.02 17.32 17.64
CA LEU A 77 -7.64 17.02 17.23
C LEU A 77 -7.32 15.54 17.39
N VAL A 78 -7.81 14.93 18.48
CA VAL A 78 -7.60 13.51 18.76
C VAL A 78 -8.41 12.66 17.79
N ASP A 79 -9.70 12.95 17.59
CA ASP A 79 -10.54 12.18 16.66
C ASP A 79 -9.99 12.22 15.21
N GLN A 80 -9.50 13.38 14.77
CA GLN A 80 -8.88 13.50 13.44
C GLN A 80 -7.59 12.70 13.33
N ALA A 81 -6.77 12.70 14.38
CA ALA A 81 -5.53 11.91 14.41
C ALA A 81 -5.84 10.41 14.39
N ASP A 82 -6.78 9.96 15.22
CA ASP A 82 -7.18 8.56 15.30
C ASP A 82 -7.74 8.06 13.96
N ALA A 83 -8.63 8.83 13.32
CA ALA A 83 -9.18 8.46 12.01
C ALA A 83 -8.10 8.33 10.92
N ILE A 84 -7.12 9.24 10.90
CA ILE A 84 -6.00 9.17 9.96
C ILE A 84 -5.10 7.96 10.27
N VAL A 85 -4.86 7.67 11.55
CA VAL A 85 -4.05 6.50 11.97
C VAL A 85 -4.73 5.20 11.54
N GLU A 86 -6.04 5.06 11.79
CA GLU A 86 -6.81 3.88 11.37
C GLU A 86 -6.76 3.67 9.85
N GLU A 87 -6.98 4.73 9.07
CA GLU A 87 -6.91 4.67 7.61
C GLU A 87 -5.50 4.24 7.12
N LEU A 88 -4.43 4.79 7.72
CA LEU A 88 -3.06 4.42 7.37
C LEU A 88 -2.73 2.98 7.77
N ASP A 89 -3.22 2.49 8.91
CA ASP A 89 -3.03 1.10 9.35
C ASP A 89 -3.72 0.12 8.39
N ASP A 90 -4.91 0.45 7.90
CA ASP A 90 -5.60 -0.32 6.86
C ASP A 90 -4.76 -0.37 5.59
N TRP A 91 -4.19 0.74 5.15
CA TRP A 91 -3.31 0.76 3.97
C TRP A 91 -2.05 -0.07 4.19
N ILE A 92 -1.42 0.01 5.36
CA ILE A 92 -0.27 -0.82 5.73
C ILE A 92 -0.63 -2.31 5.63
N LEU A 93 -1.81 -2.70 6.12
CA LEU A 93 -2.29 -4.08 6.01
C LEU A 93 -2.46 -4.52 4.55
N LEU A 94 -3.07 -3.67 3.72
CA LEU A 94 -3.22 -3.92 2.28
C LEU A 94 -1.87 -4.09 1.58
N PHE A 95 -0.91 -3.19 1.84
CA PHE A 95 0.43 -3.28 1.27
C PHE A 95 1.17 -4.55 1.70
N ARG A 96 1.03 -4.97 2.97
CA ARG A 96 1.63 -6.22 3.46
C ARG A 96 1.06 -7.44 2.72
N GLN A 97 -0.25 -7.47 2.48
CA GLN A 97 -0.89 -8.54 1.71
C GLN A 97 -0.40 -8.55 0.25
N ALA A 98 -0.33 -7.38 -0.39
CA ALA A 98 0.20 -7.23 -1.74
C ALA A 98 1.64 -7.75 -1.86
N VAL A 99 2.50 -7.38 -0.91
CA VAL A 99 3.88 -7.87 -0.83
C VAL A 99 3.92 -9.39 -0.71
N GLN A 100 3.06 -10.00 0.11
CA GLN A 100 3.01 -11.45 0.26
C GLN A 100 2.61 -12.16 -1.05
N VAL A 101 1.67 -11.61 -1.80
CA VAL A 101 1.29 -12.14 -3.13
C VAL A 101 2.48 -12.07 -4.08
N LEU A 102 3.11 -10.91 -4.20
CA LEU A 102 4.21 -10.70 -5.15
C LEU A 102 5.46 -11.51 -4.80
N ARG A 103 5.73 -11.74 -3.52
CA ARG A 103 6.85 -12.59 -3.07
C ARG A 103 6.76 -14.03 -3.55
N GLN A 104 5.56 -14.55 -3.85
CA GLN A 104 5.46 -15.90 -4.42
C GLN A 104 6.16 -15.99 -5.77
N LEU A 105 6.15 -14.91 -6.55
CA LEU A 105 6.84 -14.84 -7.84
C LEU A 105 8.36 -14.81 -7.69
N GLU A 106 8.88 -14.38 -6.53
CA GLU A 106 10.33 -14.43 -6.27
C GLU A 106 10.86 -15.87 -6.21
N SER A 107 9.98 -16.86 -5.96
CA SER A 107 10.37 -18.28 -6.01
C SER A 107 10.79 -18.75 -7.41
N LEU A 108 10.40 -18.02 -8.46
CA LEU A 108 10.85 -18.27 -9.84
C LEU A 108 12.32 -17.96 -10.07
N ARG A 109 13.02 -17.37 -9.09
CA ARG A 109 14.44 -17.05 -9.22
C ARG A 109 15.19 -18.33 -9.65
N PRO A 110 15.96 -18.29 -10.76
CA PRO A 110 16.71 -19.45 -11.22
C PRO A 110 17.67 -19.91 -10.13
N GLY A 111 17.91 -21.22 -10.05
CA GLY A 111 18.91 -21.74 -9.13
C GLY A 111 20.29 -21.16 -9.48
N ASP A 112 21.09 -20.78 -8.48
CA ASP A 112 22.50 -20.43 -8.74
C ASP A 112 23.15 -21.62 -9.45
N GLU A 113 23.48 -21.45 -10.74
CA GLU A 113 24.32 -22.37 -11.50
C GLU A 113 25.66 -22.46 -10.74
N ARG A 114 25.84 -23.53 -9.96
CA ARG A 114 27.11 -23.86 -9.28
C ARG A 114 28.26 -24.03 -10.27
#